data_AF-A0A7R9EMG1-F1
#
_entry.id   AF-A0A7R9EMG1-F1
#
_cell.length_a   1.000
_cell.length_b   1.000
_cell.length_c   1.000
_cell.angle_alpha   90.00
_cell.angle_beta   90.00
_cell.angle_gamma   90.00
#
_symmetry.space_group_name_H-M   'P 1'
#
loop_
_entity.id
_entity.type
_entity.pdbx_description
1 polymer ?
#
loop_
_entity_poly.entity_id
_entity_poly.type
_entity_poly.pdbx_seq_one_letter_code
_entity_poly.pdbx_strand_id
1 'polypeptide(L)'
;MPAVCKVRLCHVQDILLHATLQKTLSPGDNLSSSSKQVEYHFTAKQDVQVCSMVTTEKFLITGMVGEIVGWNWKSIKSSTNPRLDWEIQIPTPKDALEKPDVNSLIFDKTKGLLYAGCGDDKIYVFNLESRQLLRTMEGHEDFVHCLHNLGNILASASEDGLVKLWDLRQKEPTKSIQPHLKQEVARPALGKWVGTVALSEDWLLCGGGPRLSLWHLRTLDVTTAFNLDDNGIHVAMFYDDRVMAGGASPHFYHLNYSGDVYAQVPSSSTTIYSAVYQELPHKV
;
A
#
# COMPACT_ATOMS: atom_id res chain seq x y z
N MET A 1 -19.32 9.78 7.05
CA MET A 1 -19.40 8.38 7.53
C MET A 1 -18.23 8.17 8.48
N PRO A 2 -18.42 7.63 9.70
CA PRO A 2 -17.31 7.45 10.64
C PRO A 2 -16.31 6.44 10.06
N ALA A 3 -15.02 6.76 10.07
CA ALA A 3 -13.99 5.82 9.62
C ALA A 3 -13.84 4.70 10.64
N VAL A 4 -14.35 3.53 10.28
CA VAL A 4 -14.24 2.32 11.09
C VAL A 4 -12.92 1.65 10.70
N CYS A 5 -11.98 1.60 11.65
CA CYS A 5 -10.75 0.84 11.49
C CYS A 5 -11.08 -0.64 11.71
N LYS A 6 -11.25 -1.42 10.63
CA LYS A 6 -11.55 -2.85 10.72
C LYS A 6 -10.25 -3.65 10.69
N VAL A 7 -9.89 -4.23 11.83
CA VAL A 7 -8.64 -4.97 12.01
C VAL A 7 -8.97 -6.43 12.31
N ARG A 8 -8.63 -7.33 11.39
CA ARG A 8 -8.81 -8.78 11.57
C ARG A 8 -7.50 -9.42 11.98
N LEU A 9 -7.48 -10.07 13.14
CA LEU A 9 -6.39 -10.96 13.56
C LEU A 9 -6.87 -12.40 13.41
N CYS A 10 -6.44 -13.10 12.35
CA CYS A 10 -6.75 -14.52 12.17
C CYS A 10 -5.75 -15.37 12.96
N HIS A 11 -6.25 -16.24 13.84
CA HIS A 11 -5.46 -17.24 14.55
C HIS A 11 -5.59 -18.58 13.83
N VAL A 12 -4.53 -18.98 13.11
CA VAL A 12 -4.33 -20.30 12.43
C VAL A 12 -5.43 -20.72 11.43
N GLN A 13 -4.98 -20.91 10.17
CA GLN A 13 -5.69 -21.41 8.98
C GLN A 13 -6.72 -20.46 8.33
N ASP A 14 -6.31 -19.94 7.17
CA ASP A 14 -7.09 -19.35 6.08
C ASP A 14 -7.86 -18.01 6.29
N ILE A 15 -7.38 -17.00 5.54
CA ILE A 15 -8.13 -16.09 4.65
C ILE A 15 -8.85 -14.82 5.22
N LEU A 16 -8.41 -13.66 4.66
CA LEU A 16 -9.09 -12.41 4.25
C LEU A 16 -9.37 -11.17 5.13
N LEU A 17 -8.82 -10.03 4.66
CA LEU A 17 -9.43 -8.69 4.64
C LEU A 17 -10.33 -8.52 3.40
N HIS A 18 -11.48 -7.86 3.56
CA HIS A 18 -12.65 -7.86 2.65
C HIS A 18 -12.38 -7.66 1.13
N ALA A 19 -12.17 -8.76 0.43
CA ALA A 19 -12.77 -9.13 -0.86
C ALA A 19 -13.01 -10.63 -0.74
N THR A 20 -14.26 -11.13 -0.69
CA THR A 20 -14.53 -12.54 -0.39
C THR A 20 -13.96 -13.48 -1.47
N LEU A 21 -12.70 -13.85 -1.28
CA LEU A 21 -11.88 -14.78 -2.05
C LEU A 21 -11.89 -16.10 -1.27
N GLN A 22 -13.07 -16.71 -1.21
CA GLN A 22 -13.26 -18.00 -0.54
C GLN A 22 -12.43 -19.07 -1.26
N LYS A 23 -11.30 -19.43 -0.64
CA LYS A 23 -10.78 -20.80 -0.52
C LYS A 23 -11.00 -21.67 -1.77
N THR A 24 -10.23 -21.43 -2.83
CA THR A 24 -10.22 -22.29 -4.03
C THR A 24 -8.80 -22.66 -4.48
N LEU A 25 -7.95 -23.05 -3.52
CA LEU A 25 -6.60 -23.56 -3.82
C LEU A 25 -6.30 -24.88 -3.09
N SER A 26 -7.20 -25.86 -3.15
CA SER A 26 -6.87 -27.30 -3.06
C SER A 26 -8.15 -28.15 -3.27
N PRO A 27 -8.16 -29.14 -4.19
CA PRO A 27 -9.23 -30.12 -4.26
C PRO A 27 -8.96 -31.20 -3.21
N GLY A 28 -9.66 -31.12 -2.08
CA GLY A 28 -9.70 -32.18 -1.08
C GLY A 28 -9.27 -31.70 0.29
N ASP A 29 -10.19 -31.09 1.03
CA ASP A 29 -10.35 -31.38 2.46
C ASP A 29 -11.73 -30.90 2.93
N ASN A 30 -12.48 -31.83 3.54
CA ASN A 30 -13.84 -31.64 4.01
C ASN A 30 -13.92 -30.59 5.13
N LEU A 31 -14.88 -29.67 5.00
CA LEU A 31 -15.17 -28.62 5.97
C LEU A 31 -15.80 -29.19 7.26
N SER A 32 -15.07 -29.13 8.37
CA SER A 32 -15.66 -29.09 9.72
C SER A 32 -14.70 -28.52 10.77
N SER A 33 -14.70 -27.20 10.94
CA SER A 33 -14.62 -26.53 12.25
C SER A 33 -14.59 -25.01 12.06
N SER A 34 -15.64 -24.35 12.53
CA SER A 34 -15.73 -22.90 12.62
C SER A 34 -14.82 -22.38 13.74
N SER A 35 -13.58 -22.04 13.42
CA SER A 35 -12.73 -21.25 14.30
C SER A 35 -13.36 -19.86 14.48
N LYS A 36 -13.75 -19.50 15.71
CA LYS A 36 -14.28 -18.16 16.04
C LYS A 36 -13.28 -17.08 15.61
N GLN A 37 -13.59 -16.38 14.52
CA GLN A 37 -12.87 -15.19 14.10
C GLN A 37 -13.15 -14.06 15.12
N VAL A 38 -12.10 -13.49 15.69
CA VAL A 38 -12.23 -12.36 16.63
C VAL A 38 -12.10 -11.07 15.82
N GLU A 39 -13.21 -10.34 15.70
CA GLU A 39 -13.24 -9.03 15.03
C GLU A 39 -13.27 -7.91 16.08
N TYR A 40 -12.34 -6.97 15.96
CA TYR A 40 -12.32 -5.75 16.77
C TYR A 40 -12.82 -4.58 15.92
N HIS A 41 -13.81 -3.85 16.43
CA HIS A 41 -14.37 -2.67 15.78
C HIS A 41 -14.31 -1.50 16.75
N PHE A 42 -13.63 -0.43 16.35
CA PHE A 42 -13.59 0.82 17.10
C PHE A 42 -13.46 2.00 16.15
N THR A 43 -13.88 3.17 16.62
CA THR A 43 -13.76 4.43 15.89
C THR A 43 -12.47 5.10 16.28
N ALA A 44 -11.58 5.34 15.33
CA ALA A 44 -10.29 6.00 15.58
C ALA A 44 -10.49 7.47 15.99
N LYS A 45 -11.18 8.24 15.15
CA LYS A 45 -11.54 9.64 15.41
C LYS A 45 -12.86 9.96 14.70
N GLN A 46 -13.66 10.85 15.26
CA GLN A 46 -14.94 11.25 14.63
C GLN A 46 -14.66 12.07 13.38
N ASP A 47 -15.37 11.77 12.30
CA ASP A 47 -15.36 12.50 11.02
C ASP A 47 -14.02 12.63 10.29
N VAL A 48 -13.02 11.81 10.64
CA VAL A 48 -11.73 11.74 9.94
C VAL A 48 -11.61 10.40 9.23
N GLN A 49 -11.13 10.40 7.98
CA GLN A 49 -10.91 9.19 7.19
C GLN A 49 -9.59 8.51 7.55
N VAL A 50 -9.60 7.17 7.56
CA VAL A 50 -8.37 6.37 7.67
C VAL A 50 -7.95 6.01 6.26
N CYS A 51 -6.81 6.54 5.82
CA CYS A 51 -6.32 6.39 4.45
C CYS A 51 -5.35 5.22 4.33
N SER A 52 -4.57 4.95 5.38
CA SER A 52 -3.56 3.89 5.37
C SER A 52 -3.38 3.25 6.74
N MET A 53 -2.89 2.00 6.74
CA MET A 53 -2.66 1.25 7.96
C MET A 53 -1.39 0.40 7.83
N VAL A 54 -0.61 0.35 8.89
CA VAL A 54 0.54 -0.55 9.00
C VAL A 54 0.60 -1.16 10.39
N THR A 55 1.00 -2.43 10.46
CA THR A 55 1.06 -3.16 11.72
C THR A 55 2.50 -3.39 12.15
N THR A 56 2.71 -3.29 13.46
CA THR A 56 3.93 -3.68 14.15
C THR A 56 3.57 -4.69 15.23
N GLU A 57 4.58 -5.26 15.90
CA GLU A 57 4.35 -6.22 16.99
C GLU A 57 3.60 -5.61 18.18
N LYS A 58 3.81 -4.31 18.45
CA LYS A 58 3.24 -3.63 19.62
C LYS A 58 2.09 -2.70 19.26
N PHE A 59 2.15 -2.11 18.08
CA PHE A 59 1.25 -1.05 17.64
C PHE A 59 0.59 -1.37 16.31
N LEU A 60 -0.69 -1.06 16.21
CA LEU A 60 -1.35 -0.76 14.95
C LEU A 60 -1.16 0.73 14.68
N ILE A 61 -0.59 1.08 13.54
CA ILE A 61 -0.36 2.46 13.12
C ILE A 61 -1.35 2.78 12.01
N THR A 62 -2.06 3.89 12.12
CA THR A 62 -3.03 4.33 11.12
C THR A 62 -2.74 5.74 10.66
N GLY A 63 -2.68 5.93 9.35
CA GLY A 63 -2.53 7.23 8.69
C GLY A 63 -3.90 7.82 8.42
N MET A 64 -4.10 9.03 8.89
CA MET A 64 -5.35 9.80 8.75
C MET A 64 -5.04 11.15 8.11
N VAL A 65 -6.06 11.99 8.00
CA VAL A 65 -5.91 13.36 7.48
C VAL A 65 -5.07 14.21 8.45
N GLY A 66 -3.84 14.54 8.04
CA GLY A 66 -2.90 15.40 8.76
C GLY A 66 -2.16 14.78 9.94
N GLU A 67 -2.41 13.51 10.27
CA GLU A 67 -1.82 12.87 11.44
C GLU A 67 -1.67 11.36 11.27
N ILE A 68 -0.70 10.81 12.00
CA ILE A 68 -0.44 9.39 12.12
C ILE A 68 -0.62 9.02 13.58
N VAL A 69 -1.43 8.00 13.84
CA VAL A 69 -1.76 7.58 15.21
C VAL A 69 -1.36 6.13 15.46
N GLY A 70 -0.93 5.86 16.69
CA GLY A 70 -0.51 4.55 17.15
C GLY A 70 -1.42 3.98 18.23
N TRP A 71 -1.90 2.78 17.99
CA TRP A 71 -2.79 2.04 18.88
C TRP A 71 -2.07 0.82 19.45
N ASN A 72 -2.02 0.69 20.78
CA ASN A 72 -1.40 -0.48 21.38
C ASN A 72 -2.32 -1.72 21.24
N TRP A 73 -1.77 -2.81 20.71
CA TRP A 73 -2.53 -4.05 20.54
C TRP A 73 -3.10 -4.61 21.84
N LYS A 74 -2.42 -4.43 22.97
CA LYS A 74 -2.96 -4.83 24.28
C LYS A 74 -4.23 -4.06 24.61
N SER A 75 -4.29 -2.77 24.27
CA SER A 75 -5.48 -1.95 24.49
C SER A 75 -6.63 -2.36 23.56
N ILE A 76 -6.33 -2.67 22.29
CA ILE A 76 -7.33 -3.13 21.32
C ILE A 76 -7.93 -4.47 21.75
N LYS A 77 -7.09 -5.41 22.21
CA LYS A 77 -7.54 -6.73 22.66
C LYS A 77 -8.35 -6.69 23.95
N SER A 78 -8.08 -5.72 24.82
CA SER A 78 -8.66 -5.66 26.17
C SER A 78 -9.94 -4.83 26.28
N SER A 79 -10.21 -3.90 25.36
CA SER A 79 -11.30 -2.92 25.47
C SER A 79 -12.05 -2.77 24.17
N THR A 80 -13.36 -2.54 24.26
CA THR A 80 -14.21 -2.20 23.11
C THR A 80 -13.90 -0.81 22.54
N ASN A 81 -13.28 0.07 23.34
CA ASN A 81 -12.81 1.37 22.88
C ASN A 81 -11.35 1.57 23.33
N PRO A 82 -10.36 1.24 22.47
CA PRO A 82 -8.95 1.36 22.81
C PRO A 82 -8.54 2.83 22.98
N ARG A 83 -7.63 3.10 23.91
CA ARG A 83 -7.04 4.42 24.04
C ARG A 83 -5.88 4.56 23.06
N LEU A 84 -5.78 5.75 22.47
CA LEU A 84 -4.64 6.18 21.68
C LEU A 84 -3.38 6.17 22.55
N ASP A 85 -2.28 5.60 22.04
CA ASP A 85 -1.00 5.56 22.77
C ASP A 85 -0.12 6.78 22.41
N TRP A 86 -0.07 7.13 21.13
CA TRP A 86 0.68 8.28 20.63
C TRP A 86 0.12 8.79 19.30
N GLU A 87 0.40 10.06 19.02
CA GLU A 87 0.07 10.73 17.76
C GLU A 87 1.29 11.48 17.22
N ILE A 88 1.39 11.55 15.89
CA ILE A 88 2.38 12.31 15.14
C ILE A 88 1.62 13.21 14.17
N GLN A 89 1.80 14.51 14.30
CA GLN A 89 1.20 15.48 13.37
C GLN A 89 2.11 15.65 12.15
N ILE A 90 1.53 15.63 10.95
CA ILE A 90 2.26 15.89 9.72
C ILE A 90 2.60 17.39 9.66
N PRO A 91 3.85 17.77 9.36
CA PRO A 91 4.22 19.17 9.23
C PRO A 91 3.36 19.87 8.19
N THR A 92 2.52 20.81 8.62
CA THR A 92 1.68 21.60 7.74
C THR A 92 2.03 23.09 7.88
N PRO A 93 2.13 23.86 6.78
CA PRO A 93 2.25 25.31 6.86
C PRO A 93 1.08 25.90 7.67
N LYS A 94 1.34 26.92 8.48
CA LYS A 94 0.31 27.54 9.34
C LYS A 94 -0.84 28.17 8.54
N ASP A 95 -0.58 28.52 7.29
CA ASP A 95 -1.54 29.15 6.38
C ASP A 95 -2.30 28.12 5.50
N ALA A 96 -1.99 26.82 5.64
CA ALA A 96 -2.68 25.78 4.88
C ALA A 96 -4.11 25.59 5.41
N LEU A 97 -5.09 25.77 4.51
CA LEU A 97 -6.51 25.62 4.83
C LEU A 97 -6.89 24.14 5.03
N GLU A 98 -6.18 23.24 4.35
CA GLU A 98 -6.40 21.79 4.36
C GLU A 98 -5.18 21.06 4.91
N LYS A 99 -5.44 19.99 5.65
CA LYS A 99 -4.39 19.10 6.15
C LYS A 99 -4.15 17.98 5.14
N PRO A 100 -2.90 17.58 4.89
CA PRO A 100 -2.61 16.57 3.89
C PRO A 100 -3.05 15.18 4.35
N ASP A 101 -3.61 14.42 3.42
CA ASP A 101 -3.95 13.02 3.64
C ASP A 101 -2.69 12.15 3.68
N VAL A 102 -2.68 11.11 4.52
CA VAL A 102 -1.61 10.11 4.56
C VAL A 102 -2.02 8.88 3.76
N ASN A 103 -1.82 8.95 2.45
CA ASN A 103 -2.26 7.92 1.49
C ASN A 103 -1.51 6.59 1.63
N SER A 104 -0.23 6.62 2.01
CA SER A 104 0.59 5.42 2.11
C SER A 104 1.48 5.43 3.35
N LEU A 105 1.56 4.29 4.04
CA LEU A 105 2.43 4.08 5.20
C LEU A 105 3.25 2.81 5.05
N ILE A 106 4.56 2.92 5.30
CA ILE A 106 5.47 1.77 5.33
C ILE A 106 6.31 1.83 6.58
N PHE A 107 6.35 0.70 7.29
CA PHE A 107 7.21 0.52 8.45
C PHE A 107 8.40 -0.38 8.11
N ASP A 108 9.61 0.15 8.27
CA ASP A 108 10.85 -0.60 8.21
C ASP A 108 11.25 -1.06 9.61
N LYS A 109 11.02 -2.36 9.88
CA LYS A 109 11.35 -2.99 11.16
C LYS A 109 12.84 -2.96 11.48
N THR A 110 13.70 -3.02 10.46
CA THR A 110 15.15 -3.13 10.65
C THR A 110 15.77 -1.81 11.10
N LYS A 111 15.25 -0.69 10.57
CA LYS A 111 15.73 0.66 10.89
C LYS A 111 14.87 1.39 11.92
N GLY A 112 13.68 0.86 12.25
CA GLY A 112 12.71 1.52 13.12
C GLY A 112 12.13 2.80 12.48
N LEU A 113 12.07 2.85 11.15
CA LEU A 113 11.63 4.01 10.39
C LEU A 113 10.22 3.83 9.85
N LEU A 114 9.44 4.90 9.90
CA LEU A 114 8.11 4.98 9.29
C LEU A 114 8.16 5.99 8.13
N TYR A 115 7.79 5.53 6.95
CA TYR A 115 7.65 6.36 5.75
C TYR A 115 6.18 6.65 5.52
N ALA A 116 5.85 7.91 5.30
CA ALA A 116 4.49 8.38 5.03
C ALA A 116 4.47 9.14 3.70
N GLY A 117 3.70 8.66 2.74
CA GLY A 117 3.42 9.34 1.49
C GLY A 117 2.15 10.16 1.64
N CYS A 118 2.26 11.47 1.40
CA CYS A 118 1.20 12.42 1.72
C CYS A 118 0.62 13.09 0.48
N GLY A 119 -0.58 13.67 0.65
CA GLY A 119 -1.25 14.51 -0.33
C GLY A 119 -0.73 15.95 -0.40
N ASP A 120 0.44 16.25 0.16
CA ASP A 120 1.17 17.52 -0.05
C ASP A 120 2.41 17.32 -0.93
N ASP A 121 2.42 16.25 -1.73
CA ASP A 121 3.46 15.89 -2.69
C ASP A 121 4.79 15.49 -2.04
N LYS A 122 4.79 15.29 -0.72
CA LYS A 122 5.98 14.99 0.07
C LYS A 122 5.92 13.60 0.67
N ILE A 123 7.12 13.10 0.98
CA ILE A 123 7.31 11.88 1.74
C ILE A 123 8.00 12.23 3.05
N TYR A 124 7.38 11.88 4.17
CA TYR A 124 7.90 12.12 5.50
C TYR A 124 8.51 10.85 6.08
N VAL A 125 9.69 10.98 6.69
CA VAL A 125 10.40 9.89 7.36
C VAL A 125 10.44 10.17 8.85
N PHE A 126 9.79 9.33 9.63
CA PHE A 126 9.73 9.41 11.09
C PHE A 126 10.54 8.29 11.73
N ASN A 127 11.18 8.59 12.86
CA ASN A 127 11.64 7.56 13.77
C ASN A 127 10.46 7.12 14.64
N LEU A 128 10.12 5.84 14.64
CA LEU A 128 8.94 5.35 15.37
C LEU A 128 9.12 5.40 16.89
N GLU A 129 10.34 5.23 17.39
CA GLU A 129 10.64 5.21 18.82
C GLU A 129 10.63 6.62 19.42
N SER A 130 11.32 7.56 18.79
CA SER A 130 11.35 8.96 19.25
C SER A 130 10.13 9.77 18.80
N ARG A 131 9.35 9.28 17.83
CA ARG A 131 8.25 9.98 17.15
C ARG A 131 8.66 11.30 16.50
N GLN A 132 9.94 11.45 16.18
CA GLN A 132 10.46 12.66 15.58
C GLN A 132 10.54 12.52 14.06
N LEU A 133 10.23 13.62 13.38
CA LEU A 133 10.52 13.77 11.97
C LEU A 133 12.03 13.79 11.76
N LEU A 134 12.54 12.86 10.96
CA LEU A 134 13.96 12.79 10.62
C LEU A 134 14.25 13.49 9.29
N ARG A 135 13.35 13.34 8.32
CA ARG A 135 13.55 13.84 6.96
C ARG A 135 12.24 14.09 6.26
N THR A 136 12.23 15.14 5.44
CA THR A 136 11.21 15.37 4.42
C THR A 136 11.87 15.19 3.06
N MET A 137 11.27 14.38 2.22
CA MET A 137 11.72 14.11 0.85
C MET A 137 10.77 14.83 -0.09
N GLU A 138 11.31 15.80 -0.82
CA GLU A 138 10.59 16.68 -1.72
C GLU A 138 11.03 16.39 -3.16
N GLY A 139 10.09 16.44 -4.11
CA GLY A 139 10.42 16.27 -5.52
C GLY A 139 9.29 15.73 -6.39
N HIS A 140 8.20 15.23 -5.81
CA HIS A 140 6.94 15.07 -6.55
C HIS A 140 6.23 16.43 -6.70
N GLU A 141 5.37 16.52 -7.70
CA GLU A 141 4.60 17.72 -8.01
C GLU A 141 3.10 17.55 -7.76
N ASP A 142 2.69 16.39 -7.27
CA ASP A 142 1.31 16.02 -6.98
C ASP A 142 1.26 14.84 -5.97
N PHE A 143 0.07 14.46 -5.54
CA PHE A 143 -0.16 13.54 -4.43
C PHE A 143 0.60 12.22 -4.54
N VAL A 144 1.21 11.78 -3.44
CA VAL A 144 1.86 10.46 -3.39
C VAL A 144 0.82 9.41 -3.02
N HIS A 145 0.59 8.43 -3.90
CA HIS A 145 -0.42 7.38 -3.72
C HIS A 145 0.12 6.15 -3.01
N CYS A 146 1.33 5.74 -3.37
CA CYS A 146 1.91 4.48 -2.93
C CYS A 146 3.41 4.62 -2.72
N LEU A 147 3.91 4.00 -1.66
CA LEU A 147 5.32 3.81 -1.40
C LEU A 147 5.66 2.32 -1.45
N HIS A 148 6.92 2.00 -1.68
CA HIS A 148 7.48 0.67 -1.44
C HIS A 148 8.93 0.77 -1.01
N ASN A 149 9.31 0.15 0.12
CA ASN A 149 10.68 0.17 0.63
C ASN A 149 11.36 -1.18 0.38
N LEU A 150 12.52 -1.17 -0.27
CA LEU A 150 13.39 -2.32 -0.44
C LEU A 150 14.80 -1.98 0.05
N GLY A 151 15.06 -2.27 1.32
CA GLY A 151 16.35 -2.05 1.96
C GLY A 151 16.74 -0.56 2.03
N ASN A 152 17.60 -0.11 1.12
CA ASN A 152 18.04 1.29 1.04
C ASN A 152 17.37 2.10 -0.07
N ILE A 153 16.51 1.49 -0.86
CA ILE A 153 15.80 2.13 -1.96
C ILE A 153 14.33 2.23 -1.59
N LEU A 154 13.80 3.46 -1.59
CA LEU A 154 12.37 3.70 -1.51
C LEU A 154 11.87 4.03 -2.92
N ALA A 155 10.77 3.41 -3.35
CA ALA A 155 10.03 3.84 -4.53
C ALA A 155 8.76 4.56 -4.10
N SER A 156 8.36 5.55 -4.88
CA SER A 156 7.10 6.27 -4.72
C SER A 156 6.37 6.41 -6.04
N ALA A 157 5.06 6.23 -6.01
CA ALA A 157 4.14 6.47 -7.11
C ALA A 157 3.24 7.67 -6.77
N SER A 158 3.05 8.56 -7.75
CA SER A 158 2.33 9.82 -7.56
C SER A 158 1.33 10.09 -8.69
N GLU A 159 0.36 10.96 -8.39
CA GLU A 159 -0.58 11.54 -9.33
C GLU A 159 0.13 12.34 -10.46
N ASP A 160 1.36 12.82 -10.21
CA ASP A 160 2.16 13.57 -11.19
C ASP A 160 2.50 12.74 -12.45
N GLY A 161 2.35 11.42 -12.35
CA GLY A 161 2.57 10.43 -13.39
C GLY A 161 3.98 9.85 -13.40
N LEU A 162 4.74 10.08 -12.33
CA LEU A 162 6.11 9.64 -12.14
C LEU A 162 6.20 8.56 -11.06
N VAL A 163 7.14 7.65 -11.27
CA VAL A 163 7.66 6.79 -10.21
C VAL A 163 9.05 7.27 -9.88
N LYS A 164 9.28 7.72 -8.63
CA LYS A 164 10.61 8.17 -8.19
C LYS A 164 11.26 7.10 -7.32
N LEU A 165 12.56 6.91 -7.54
CA LEU A 165 13.42 6.06 -6.73
C LEU A 165 14.31 6.94 -5.87
N TRP A 166 14.34 6.65 -4.58
CA TRP A 166 15.05 7.42 -3.58
C TRP A 166 16.07 6.52 -2.90
N ASP A 167 17.34 6.91 -2.96
CA ASP A 167 18.34 6.36 -2.05
C ASP A 167 18.16 7.03 -0.69
N LEU A 168 17.87 6.23 0.35
CA LEU A 168 17.66 6.72 1.71
C LEU A 168 18.89 7.42 2.31
N ARG A 169 20.06 7.31 1.69
CA ARG A 169 21.28 8.04 2.07
C ARG A 169 21.33 9.45 1.49
N GLN A 170 20.58 9.70 0.42
CA GLN A 170 20.58 10.96 -0.32
C GLN A 170 19.31 11.76 -0.04
N LYS A 171 19.35 13.07 -0.30
CA LYS A 171 18.19 13.96 -0.11
C LYS A 171 17.30 14.03 -1.34
N GLU A 172 17.89 13.87 -2.52
CA GLU A 172 17.22 13.99 -3.81
C GLU A 172 16.86 12.62 -4.38
N PRO A 173 15.84 12.54 -5.26
CA PRO A 173 15.50 11.29 -5.94
C PRO A 173 16.64 10.89 -6.89
N THR A 174 17.08 9.64 -6.79
CA THR A 174 18.20 9.11 -7.59
C THR A 174 17.78 8.93 -9.05
N LYS A 175 16.56 8.46 -9.28
CA LYS A 175 16.03 8.12 -10.61
C LYS A 175 14.53 8.40 -10.66
N SER A 176 14.02 8.65 -11.87
CA SER A 176 12.58 8.79 -12.12
C SER A 176 12.17 8.03 -13.37
N ILE A 177 11.03 7.37 -13.30
CA ILE A 177 10.39 6.65 -14.41
C ILE A 177 9.12 7.41 -14.78
N GLN A 178 8.84 7.51 -16.09
CA GLN A 178 7.68 8.21 -16.63
C GLN A 178 6.84 7.23 -17.47
N PRO A 179 6.02 6.36 -16.84
CA PRO A 179 5.32 5.32 -17.57
C PRO A 179 4.41 5.89 -18.66
N HIS A 180 3.72 7.00 -18.37
CA HIS A 180 2.79 7.64 -19.29
C HIS A 180 3.41 8.15 -20.61
N LEU A 181 4.75 8.29 -20.70
CA LEU A 181 5.43 8.68 -21.94
C LEU A 181 5.84 7.50 -22.82
N LYS A 182 5.90 6.27 -22.27
CA LYS A 182 6.27 5.09 -23.05
C LYS A 182 5.04 4.58 -23.79
N GLN A 183 5.10 4.56 -25.13
CA GLN A 183 3.97 4.20 -26.00
C GLN A 183 3.38 2.82 -25.70
N GLU A 184 4.21 1.87 -25.25
CA GLU A 184 3.81 0.50 -24.93
C GLU A 184 2.84 0.42 -23.74
N VAL A 185 2.96 1.34 -22.78
CA VAL A 185 2.19 1.31 -21.51
C VAL A 185 1.24 2.51 -21.38
N ALA A 186 1.44 3.57 -22.16
CA ALA A 186 0.64 4.78 -22.11
C ALA A 186 -0.83 4.50 -22.46
N ARG A 187 -1.74 4.97 -21.59
CA ARG A 187 -3.19 4.96 -21.81
C ARG A 187 -3.76 6.37 -21.60
N PRO A 188 -3.71 7.24 -22.61
CA PRO A 188 -4.12 8.64 -22.47
C PRO A 188 -5.56 8.81 -21.95
N ALA A 189 -6.45 7.86 -22.27
CA ALA A 189 -7.85 7.88 -21.85
C ALA A 189 -8.04 7.75 -20.32
N LEU A 190 -7.12 7.10 -19.61
CA LEU A 190 -7.20 6.89 -18.16
C LEU A 190 -6.36 7.90 -17.35
N GLY A 191 -5.63 8.79 -18.03
CA GLY A 191 -4.74 9.76 -17.40
C GLY A 191 -3.33 9.23 -17.12
N LYS A 192 -2.50 10.08 -16.50
CA LYS A 192 -1.07 9.82 -16.29
C LYS A 192 -0.72 9.29 -14.89
N TRP A 193 -1.65 9.37 -13.94
CA TRP A 193 -1.45 9.03 -12.53
C TRP A 193 -0.92 7.62 -12.32
N VAL A 194 -0.03 7.45 -11.34
CA VAL A 194 0.49 6.14 -10.92
C VAL A 194 -0.05 5.80 -9.54
N GLY A 195 -0.85 4.75 -9.45
CA GLY A 195 -1.52 4.35 -8.21
C GLY A 195 -0.71 3.40 -7.35
N THR A 196 0.16 2.57 -7.96
CA THR A 196 0.88 1.52 -7.25
C THR A 196 2.32 1.38 -7.72
N VAL A 197 3.20 1.02 -6.79
CA VAL A 197 4.57 0.61 -7.08
C VAL A 197 4.98 -0.55 -6.19
N ALA A 198 5.76 -1.48 -6.74
CA ALA A 198 6.42 -2.53 -5.97
C ALA A 198 7.86 -2.69 -6.47
N LEU A 199 8.77 -3.01 -5.55
CA LEU A 199 10.18 -3.25 -5.84
C LEU A 199 10.55 -4.70 -5.51
N SER A 200 11.37 -5.28 -6.38
CA SER A 200 12.15 -6.49 -6.15
C SER A 200 13.64 -6.16 -6.37
N GLU A 201 14.53 -7.13 -6.22
CA GLU A 201 15.98 -6.92 -6.33
C GLU A 201 16.39 -6.32 -7.69
N ASP A 202 15.81 -6.82 -8.78
CA ASP A 202 16.09 -6.39 -10.15
C ASP A 202 14.92 -5.69 -10.85
N TRP A 203 13.72 -5.80 -10.29
CA TRP A 203 12.47 -5.42 -10.95
C TRP A 203 11.71 -4.33 -10.21
N LEU A 204 11.06 -3.48 -11.00
CA LEU A 204 10.08 -2.51 -10.54
C LEU A 204 8.76 -2.78 -11.26
N LEU A 205 7.70 -2.85 -10.48
CA LEU A 205 6.35 -2.97 -10.99
C LEU A 205 5.63 -1.66 -10.73
N CYS A 206 4.95 -1.12 -11.73
CA CYS A 206 4.10 0.06 -11.54
C CYS A 206 2.79 -0.05 -12.33
N GLY A 207 1.75 0.59 -11.83
CA GLY A 207 0.44 0.64 -12.44
C GLY A 207 -0.38 1.83 -11.95
N GLY A 208 -1.43 2.17 -12.69
CA GLY A 208 -2.28 3.34 -12.43
C GLY A 208 -3.15 3.59 -13.65
N GLY A 209 -3.19 4.84 -14.12
CA GLY A 209 -3.70 5.18 -15.45
C GLY A 209 -2.93 4.43 -16.55
N PRO A 210 -1.59 4.49 -16.61
CA PRO A 210 -0.77 3.63 -17.48
C PRO A 210 -0.97 2.14 -17.18
N ARG A 211 -0.74 1.29 -18.18
CA ARG A 211 -0.81 -0.17 -18.03
C ARG A 211 0.09 -0.64 -16.90
N LEU A 212 -0.33 -1.71 -16.22
CA LEU A 212 0.58 -2.46 -15.36
C LEU A 212 1.81 -2.81 -16.19
N SER A 213 2.98 -2.51 -15.66
CA SER A 213 4.24 -2.68 -16.38
C SER A 213 5.37 -3.10 -15.48
N LEU A 214 6.18 -4.03 -15.97
CA LEU A 214 7.40 -4.51 -15.35
C LEU A 214 8.59 -3.78 -15.97
N TRP A 215 9.43 -3.21 -15.12
CA TRP A 215 10.58 -2.41 -15.47
C TRP A 215 11.83 -3.01 -14.86
N HIS A 216 12.94 -2.98 -15.59
CA HIS A 216 14.21 -3.41 -15.07
C HIS A 216 14.91 -2.24 -14.34
N LEU A 217 15.31 -2.42 -13.08
CA LEU A 217 15.79 -1.33 -12.21
C LEU A 217 17.10 -0.68 -12.67
N ARG A 218 17.97 -1.44 -13.37
CA ARG A 218 19.23 -0.92 -13.88
C ARG A 218 19.01 0.05 -15.04
N THR A 219 18.27 -0.42 -16.05
CA THR A 219 18.08 0.25 -17.35
C THR A 219 16.91 1.22 -17.34
N LEU A 220 15.95 1.05 -16.43
CA LEU A 220 14.70 1.80 -16.37
C LEU A 220 13.89 1.74 -17.68
N ASP A 221 13.92 0.58 -18.32
CA ASP A 221 13.11 0.30 -19.50
C ASP A 221 12.04 -0.75 -19.20
N VAL A 222 10.94 -0.64 -19.94
CA VAL A 222 9.82 -1.57 -19.90
C VAL A 222 10.32 -2.91 -20.43
N THR A 223 10.11 -3.96 -19.65
CA THR A 223 10.37 -5.34 -20.06
C THR A 223 9.08 -6.02 -20.47
N THR A 224 8.01 -5.81 -19.69
CA THR A 224 6.69 -6.39 -19.95
C THR A 224 5.62 -5.34 -19.73
N ALA A 225 4.81 -5.09 -20.75
CA ALA A 225 3.56 -4.36 -20.63
C ALA A 225 2.41 -5.37 -20.50
N PHE A 226 1.79 -5.43 -19.34
CA PHE A 226 0.72 -6.39 -19.09
C PHE A 226 -0.56 -5.94 -19.82
N ASN A 227 -1.13 -6.83 -20.63
CA ASN A 227 -2.37 -6.57 -21.35
C ASN A 227 -3.55 -7.18 -20.59
N LEU A 228 -4.03 -6.43 -19.60
CA LEU A 228 -5.19 -6.80 -18.79
C LEU A 228 -6.42 -6.01 -19.25
N ASP A 229 -7.60 -6.61 -19.07
CA ASP A 229 -8.86 -5.89 -19.17
C ASP A 229 -9.11 -5.15 -17.84
N ASP A 230 -8.48 -3.98 -17.71
CA ASP A 230 -8.51 -3.12 -16.53
C ASP A 230 -8.76 -1.65 -16.89
N ASN A 231 -9.42 -0.92 -15.98
CA ASN A 231 -9.67 0.52 -16.10
C ASN A 231 -8.78 1.36 -15.17
N GLY A 232 -7.63 0.81 -14.78
CA GLY A 232 -6.71 1.44 -13.85
C GLY A 232 -6.31 0.48 -12.74
N ILE A 233 -5.04 0.50 -12.37
CA ILE A 233 -4.47 -0.39 -11.35
C ILE A 233 -4.22 0.41 -10.07
N HIS A 234 -4.81 -0.03 -8.97
CA HIS A 234 -4.62 0.60 -7.65
C HIS A 234 -3.66 -0.17 -6.76
N VAL A 235 -3.54 -1.49 -6.94
CA VAL A 235 -2.65 -2.33 -6.15
C VAL A 235 -1.92 -3.31 -7.04
N ALA A 236 -0.61 -3.39 -6.86
CA ALA A 236 0.21 -4.42 -7.47
C ALA A 236 1.36 -4.80 -6.54
N MET A 237 1.71 -6.08 -6.52
CA MET A 237 2.77 -6.60 -5.66
C MET A 237 3.48 -7.79 -6.30
N PHE A 238 4.74 -7.98 -5.91
CA PHE A 238 5.47 -9.21 -6.20
C PHE A 238 5.12 -10.28 -5.17
N TYR A 239 5.04 -11.52 -5.63
CA TYR A 239 4.96 -12.70 -4.80
C TYR A 239 5.75 -13.83 -5.47
N ASP A 240 6.92 -14.15 -4.93
CA ASP A 240 7.90 -15.03 -5.56
C ASP A 240 8.09 -14.65 -7.05
N ASP A 241 7.93 -15.63 -7.95
CA ASP A 241 8.04 -15.46 -9.40
C ASP A 241 6.73 -14.97 -10.06
N ARG A 242 5.83 -14.38 -9.28
CA ARG A 242 4.50 -13.94 -9.72
C ARG A 242 4.27 -12.46 -9.44
N VAL A 243 3.39 -11.90 -10.24
CA VAL A 243 2.83 -10.56 -10.07
C VAL A 243 1.35 -10.69 -9.75
N MET A 244 0.92 -10.04 -8.68
CA MET A 244 -0.50 -9.92 -8.36
C MET A 244 -0.94 -8.47 -8.58
N ALA A 245 -2.09 -8.28 -9.20
CA ALA A 245 -2.60 -6.94 -9.51
C ALA A 245 -4.13 -6.84 -9.36
N GLY A 246 -4.58 -5.70 -8.88
CA GLY A 246 -5.99 -5.33 -8.75
C GLY A 246 -6.19 -3.83 -8.94
N GLY A 247 -7.41 -3.44 -9.27
CA GLY A 247 -7.70 -2.03 -9.52
C GLY A 247 -9.17 -1.78 -9.79
N ALA A 248 -9.46 -0.89 -10.73
CA ALA A 248 -10.80 -0.52 -11.19
C ALA A 248 -11.44 -1.59 -12.09
N SER A 249 -11.25 -2.85 -11.73
CA SER A 249 -11.88 -4.02 -12.33
C SER A 249 -12.32 -4.98 -11.22
N PRO A 250 -13.42 -5.72 -11.40
CA PRO A 250 -13.89 -6.67 -10.40
C PRO A 250 -12.99 -7.91 -10.29
N HIS A 251 -11.93 -8.01 -11.11
CA HIS A 251 -11.02 -9.13 -11.13
C HIS A 251 -9.69 -8.79 -10.45
N PHE A 252 -9.17 -9.76 -9.70
CA PHE A 252 -7.81 -9.78 -9.19
C PHE A 252 -6.97 -10.76 -10.02
N TYR A 253 -5.87 -10.28 -10.58
CA TYR A 253 -5.08 -11.01 -11.56
C TYR A 253 -3.82 -11.59 -10.92
N HIS A 254 -3.52 -12.84 -11.24
CA HIS A 254 -2.25 -13.50 -10.92
C HIS A 254 -1.51 -13.76 -12.23
N LEU A 255 -0.31 -13.21 -12.35
CA LEU A 255 0.45 -13.09 -13.59
C LEU A 255 1.86 -13.64 -13.39
N ASN A 256 2.48 -14.16 -14.45
CA ASN A 256 3.94 -14.33 -14.49
C ASN A 256 4.63 -13.03 -14.94
N TYR A 257 5.97 -13.00 -14.99
CA TYR A 257 6.69 -11.81 -15.45
C TYR A 257 6.59 -11.59 -16.98
N SER A 258 6.21 -12.61 -17.74
CA SER A 258 6.01 -12.55 -19.20
C SER A 258 4.67 -11.94 -19.61
N GLY A 259 3.71 -11.86 -18.69
CA GLY A 259 2.36 -11.34 -18.95
C GLY A 259 1.25 -12.39 -19.02
N ASP A 260 1.57 -13.68 -18.88
CA ASP A 260 0.56 -14.75 -18.90
C ASP A 260 -0.26 -14.75 -17.60
N VAL A 261 -1.57 -14.88 -17.75
CA VAL A 261 -2.53 -14.92 -16.64
C VAL A 261 -2.66 -16.35 -16.13
N TYR A 262 -2.18 -16.61 -14.90
CA TYR A 262 -2.38 -17.89 -14.23
C TYR A 262 -3.80 -18.04 -13.69
N ALA A 263 -4.30 -16.98 -13.06
CA ALA A 263 -5.62 -16.98 -12.46
C ALA A 263 -6.23 -15.59 -12.53
N GLN A 264 -7.52 -15.56 -12.82
CA GLN A 264 -8.35 -14.39 -12.74
C GLN A 264 -9.42 -14.65 -11.68
N VAL A 265 -9.29 -13.96 -10.56
CA VAL A 265 -10.16 -14.17 -9.42
C VAL A 265 -11.23 -13.09 -9.41
N PRO A 266 -12.52 -13.44 -9.49
CA PRO A 266 -13.60 -12.48 -9.31
C PRO A 266 -13.68 -12.04 -7.84
N SER A 267 -13.79 -10.74 -7.62
CA SER A 267 -14.03 -10.13 -6.32
C SER A 267 -15.49 -9.67 -6.23
N SER A 268 -16.00 -9.58 -5.00
CA SER A 268 -17.35 -9.08 -4.73
C SER A 268 -17.52 -7.59 -5.01
N SER A 269 -16.42 -6.85 -5.09
CA SER A 269 -16.38 -5.40 -5.25
C SER A 269 -16.06 -5.04 -6.71
N THR A 270 -16.52 -3.88 -7.16
CA THR A 270 -16.19 -3.38 -8.50
C THR A 270 -14.75 -2.89 -8.62
N THR A 271 -14.14 -2.53 -7.49
CA THR A 271 -12.81 -1.94 -7.40
C THR A 271 -12.06 -2.52 -6.21
N ILE A 272 -10.79 -2.83 -6.43
CA ILE A 272 -9.86 -3.36 -5.43
C ILE A 272 -8.82 -2.29 -5.15
N TYR A 273 -8.89 -1.66 -3.97
CA TYR A 273 -7.95 -0.62 -3.55
C TYR A 273 -6.75 -1.17 -2.77
N SER A 274 -6.92 -2.31 -2.10
CA SER A 274 -5.88 -2.93 -1.32
C SER A 274 -5.98 -4.43 -1.44
N ALA A 275 -4.81 -5.06 -1.48
CA ALA A 275 -4.64 -6.49 -1.35
C ALA A 275 -3.50 -6.69 -0.36
N VAL A 276 -3.60 -7.74 0.44
CA VAL A 276 -2.53 -8.17 1.34
C VAL A 276 -2.44 -9.67 1.21
N TYR A 277 -1.26 -10.15 0.82
CA TYR A 277 -0.96 -11.56 0.82
C TYR A 277 -0.29 -11.94 2.14
N GLN A 278 -0.78 -13.01 2.77
CA GLN A 278 -0.29 -13.45 4.06
C GLN A 278 -0.33 -14.97 4.18
N GLU A 279 0.85 -15.61 4.18
CA GLU A 279 0.98 -17.06 4.36
C GLU A 279 0.83 -17.48 5.82
N LEU A 280 1.37 -16.67 6.74
CA LEU A 280 1.41 -16.96 8.17
C LEU A 280 0.65 -15.89 8.96
N PRO A 281 -0.22 -16.27 9.91
CA PRO A 281 -0.94 -15.31 10.74
C PRO A 281 0.05 -14.45 11.53
N HIS A 282 -0.18 -13.14 11.56
CA HIS A 282 0.66 -12.23 12.34
C HIS A 282 0.39 -12.54 13.81
N LYS A 283 1.37 -13.16 14.49
CA LYS A 283 1.32 -13.39 15.93
C LYS A 283 1.57 -12.06 16.63
N VAL A 284 0.47 -11.35 16.88
CA VAL A 284 0.39 -10.18 17.76
C VAL A 284 0.01 -10.65 19.16
#